data_AF-A0A9R1RRK1-F1
#
_entry.id   AF-A0A9R1RRK1-F1
#
_cell.length_a   1.000
_cell.length_b   1.000
_cell.length_c   1.000
_cell.angle_alpha   90.00
_cell.angle_beta   90.00
_cell.angle_gamma   90.00
#
_symmetry.space_group_name_H-M   'P 1'
#
loop_
_entity.id
_entity.type
_entity.pdbx_description
1 polymer ?
#
loop_
_entity_poly.entity_id
_entity_poly.type
_entity_poly.pdbx_seq_one_letter_code
_entity_poly.pdbx_strand_id
1 'polypeptide(L)'
;MEQKARIRKQLLEPEFLPSSYDTAWVAMVPLPGSPQVPCFPQCVECVLQNQQSNGSWGLVQVDSSINKDVLSSTLACVLALKRWNVGGEHIKRGLRFIGRNFFIVTNEQSVAPIGFNITFSGMLSLGMEMGLEFPVGQNDLDRILHLREVELKRLLGDKSDGRKEYMAYVAEGLGNLLDWNQVMKFQRKNGSLFNSPSTTAAALIHNFDDKALQYLNLFVSKFGGSVYPTNIHCQLSLVDSLENIGISHHFSSEIRSILDVAYSFWLQRDEEIMLDVATCAMAFRLLRMNGYDVSSDDLYHVDASTFHNSLQGYLNDTKSILELYKASKVSVSENEFSLDNIGYWSGRLLTEKLLSDRAQTTEIFQEVLT
;
A
#
# COMPACT_ATOMS: atom_id res chain seq x y z
N MET A 1 26.28 20.88 -2.77
CA MET A 1 25.93 20.86 -1.32
C MET A 1 24.43 20.76 -1.10
N GLU A 2 23.63 21.53 -1.85
CA GLU A 2 22.16 21.55 -1.75
C GLU A 2 21.47 20.19 -1.98
N GLN A 3 21.87 19.44 -3.00
CA GLN A 3 21.31 18.10 -3.27
C GLN A 3 21.57 17.10 -2.13
N LYS A 4 22.77 17.14 -1.51
CA LYS A 4 23.10 16.30 -0.35
C LYS A 4 22.27 16.70 0.87
N ALA A 5 22.05 17.99 1.09
CA ALA A 5 21.18 18.47 2.17
C ALA A 5 19.73 18.02 1.97
N ARG A 6 19.22 18.02 0.73
CA ARG A 6 17.88 17.51 0.41
C ARG A 6 17.74 16.01 0.68
N ILE A 7 18.72 15.20 0.28
CA ILE A 7 18.73 13.76 0.56
C ILE A 7 18.78 13.50 2.07
N ARG A 8 19.62 14.23 2.83
CA ARG A 8 19.65 14.12 4.30
C ARG A 8 18.31 14.42 4.93
N LYS A 9 17.64 15.50 4.47
CA LYS A 9 16.30 15.83 4.93
C LYS A 9 15.34 14.67 4.66
N GLN A 10 15.35 14.10 3.46
CA GLN A 10 14.49 12.97 3.11
C GLN A 10 14.79 11.68 3.90
N LEU A 11 16.02 11.46 4.36
CA LEU A 11 16.34 10.30 5.21
C LEU A 11 15.78 10.46 6.64
N LEU A 12 15.92 11.66 7.21
CA LEU A 12 15.49 11.95 8.59
C LEU A 12 13.99 12.23 8.68
N GLU A 13 13.46 12.91 7.68
CA GLU A 13 12.06 13.31 7.53
C GLU A 13 11.64 13.00 6.10
N PRO A 14 11.28 11.74 5.79
CA PRO A 14 10.85 11.40 4.45
C PRO A 14 9.56 12.15 4.11
N GLU A 15 9.72 13.21 3.31
CA GLU A 15 8.64 13.85 2.58
C GLU A 15 8.23 12.89 1.46
N PHE A 16 7.38 11.91 1.79
CA PHE A 16 6.64 11.18 0.76
C PHE A 16 5.74 12.16 0.01
N LEU A 17 5.12 11.72 -1.07
CA LEU A 17 4.07 12.51 -1.72
C LEU A 17 2.72 12.16 -1.07
N PRO A 18 1.82 13.14 -0.90
CA PRO A 18 0.56 12.88 -0.24
C PRO A 18 -0.30 11.97 -1.12
N SER A 19 -0.84 10.91 -0.52
CA SER A 19 -1.77 10.03 -1.22
C SER A 19 -3.14 10.70 -1.27
N SER A 20 -3.56 11.13 -2.46
CA SER A 20 -4.91 11.69 -2.64
C SER A 20 -5.99 10.66 -2.35
N TYR A 21 -5.74 9.38 -2.68
CA TYR A 21 -6.64 8.27 -2.39
C TYR A 21 -6.85 8.10 -0.88
N ASP A 22 -5.77 7.96 -0.11
CA ASP A 22 -5.87 7.78 1.35
C ASP A 22 -6.43 9.03 2.03
N THR A 23 -6.01 10.22 1.60
CA THR A 23 -6.53 11.49 2.12
C THR A 23 -8.04 11.60 1.92
N ALA A 24 -8.56 11.14 0.78
CA ALA A 24 -9.99 11.13 0.51
C ALA A 24 -10.76 10.14 1.42
N TRP A 25 -10.20 8.95 1.66
CA TRP A 25 -10.79 7.99 2.61
C TRP A 25 -10.82 8.55 4.04
N VAL A 26 -9.74 9.16 4.51
CA VAL A 26 -9.70 9.83 5.82
C VAL A 26 -10.69 11.00 5.88
N ALA A 27 -10.82 11.76 4.79
CA ALA A 27 -11.79 12.85 4.70
C ALA A 27 -13.24 12.37 4.83
N MET A 28 -13.57 11.12 4.47
CA MET A 28 -14.92 10.56 4.59
C MET A 28 -15.32 10.16 6.02
N VAL A 29 -14.37 10.11 6.96
CA VAL A 29 -14.63 9.69 8.34
C VAL A 29 -15.56 10.69 9.05
N PRO A 30 -16.74 10.26 9.53
CA PRO A 30 -17.63 11.11 10.31
C PRO A 30 -17.13 11.32 11.74
N LEU A 31 -17.44 12.50 12.29
CA LEU A 31 -17.20 12.78 13.71
C LEU A 31 -18.09 11.86 14.57
N PRO A 32 -17.55 11.19 15.61
CA PRO A 32 -18.33 10.32 16.49
C PRO A 32 -19.50 11.08 17.12
N GLY A 33 -20.70 10.51 17.03
CA GLY A 33 -21.94 11.14 17.51
C GLY A 33 -22.46 12.31 16.64
N SER A 34 -21.78 12.67 15.54
CA SER A 34 -22.18 13.74 14.62
C SER A 34 -21.92 13.35 13.16
N PRO A 35 -22.74 12.45 12.57
CA PRO A 35 -22.46 11.83 11.27
C PRO A 35 -22.47 12.80 10.07
N GLN A 36 -22.94 14.03 10.28
CA GLN A 36 -23.00 15.10 9.27
C GLN A 36 -21.75 16.00 9.27
N VAL A 37 -20.81 15.77 10.18
CA VAL A 37 -19.60 16.57 10.34
C VAL A 37 -18.38 15.69 10.06
N PRO A 38 -17.40 16.14 9.26
CA PRO A 38 -16.16 15.42 9.07
C PRO A 38 -15.35 15.39 10.37
N CYS A 39 -14.80 14.23 10.72
CA CYS A 39 -13.83 14.11 11.82
C CYS A 39 -12.51 14.83 11.48
N PHE A 40 -12.15 14.88 10.20
CA PHE A 40 -10.93 15.49 9.69
C PHE A 40 -11.22 16.56 8.62
N PRO A 41 -11.75 17.74 8.99
CA PRO A 41 -12.10 18.79 8.03
C PRO A 41 -10.90 19.27 7.18
N GLN A 42 -9.69 19.25 7.74
CA GLN A 42 -8.44 19.54 7.03
C GLN A 42 -8.18 18.60 5.84
N CYS A 43 -8.60 17.34 5.91
CA CYS A 43 -8.48 16.41 4.78
C CYS A 43 -9.48 16.78 3.67
N VAL A 44 -10.69 17.25 4.02
CA VAL A 44 -11.66 17.75 3.04
C VAL A 44 -11.12 18.98 2.32
N GLU A 45 -10.52 19.92 3.06
CA GLU A 45 -9.88 21.12 2.49
C GLU A 45 -8.70 20.74 1.58
N CYS A 46 -7.87 19.78 2.00
CA CYS A 46 -6.77 19.26 1.19
C CYS A 46 -7.28 18.67 -0.14
N VAL A 47 -8.40 17.93 -0.14
CA VAL A 47 -9.01 17.42 -1.37
C VAL A 47 -9.47 18.58 -2.27
N LEU A 48 -10.11 19.61 -1.71
CA LEU A 48 -10.56 20.78 -2.48
C LEU A 48 -9.40 21.54 -3.15
N GLN A 49 -8.27 21.68 -2.46
CA GLN A 49 -7.15 22.50 -2.93
C GLN A 49 -6.24 21.79 -3.95
N ASN A 50 -6.27 20.46 -4.03
CA ASN A 50 -5.30 19.67 -4.79
C ASN A 50 -5.85 19.03 -6.08
N GLN A 51 -7.02 19.46 -6.58
CA GLN A 51 -7.49 19.00 -7.89
C GLN A 51 -6.63 19.57 -9.01
N GLN A 52 -6.14 18.71 -9.90
CA GLN A 52 -5.38 19.13 -11.08
C GLN A 52 -6.27 19.83 -12.12
N SER A 53 -5.65 20.55 -13.06
CA SER A 53 -6.36 21.29 -14.11
C SER A 53 -7.22 20.38 -15.02
N ASN A 54 -6.74 19.17 -15.32
CA ASN A 54 -7.45 18.14 -16.09
C ASN A 54 -8.65 17.50 -15.33
N GLY A 55 -8.82 17.80 -14.04
CA GLY A 55 -9.89 17.28 -13.19
C GLY A 55 -9.52 16.07 -12.32
N SER A 56 -8.30 15.53 -12.42
CA SER A 56 -7.87 14.37 -11.62
C SER A 56 -7.28 14.73 -10.27
N TRP A 57 -7.21 13.73 -9.39
CA TRP A 57 -6.35 13.69 -8.21
C TRP A 57 -5.38 12.50 -8.31
N GLY A 58 -4.28 12.56 -7.57
CA GLY A 58 -3.19 11.58 -7.65
C GLY A 58 -2.03 12.08 -8.50
N LEU A 59 -0.94 11.31 -8.52
CA LEU A 59 0.27 11.66 -9.25
C LEU A 59 0.15 11.23 -10.70
N VAL A 60 0.25 12.18 -11.63
CA VAL A 60 0.51 11.83 -13.03
C VAL A 60 1.99 11.44 -13.11
N GLN A 61 2.30 10.25 -13.63
CA GLN A 61 3.68 9.78 -13.76
C GLN A 61 4.50 10.71 -14.67
N VAL A 62 5.83 10.56 -14.63
CA VAL A 62 6.80 11.41 -15.36
C VAL A 62 6.53 11.42 -16.87
N ASP A 63 5.92 10.35 -17.41
CA ASP A 63 5.53 10.21 -18.81
C ASP A 63 4.15 10.81 -19.14
N SER A 64 3.50 11.47 -18.16
CA SER A 64 2.13 11.99 -18.27
C SER A 64 1.06 10.93 -18.52
N SER A 65 1.35 9.63 -18.34
CA SER A 65 0.37 8.57 -18.58
C SER A 65 -0.66 8.51 -17.46
N ILE A 66 -1.93 8.42 -17.85
CA ILE A 66 -3.04 8.18 -16.92
C ILE A 66 -3.09 6.69 -16.65
N ASN A 67 -3.12 6.31 -15.38
CA ASN A 67 -3.18 4.92 -14.96
C ASN A 67 -4.36 4.68 -13.99
N LYS A 68 -4.50 3.44 -13.54
CA LYS A 68 -5.55 3.02 -12.62
C LYS A 68 -5.46 3.70 -11.24
N ASP A 69 -4.26 4.10 -10.77
CA ASP A 69 -4.08 4.85 -9.52
C ASP A 69 -4.71 6.24 -9.56
N VAL A 70 -4.50 6.98 -10.66
CA VAL A 70 -5.07 8.32 -10.85
C VAL A 70 -6.59 8.24 -10.90
N LEU A 71 -7.14 7.20 -11.53
CA LEU A 71 -8.59 6.96 -11.58
C LEU A 71 -9.15 6.63 -10.19
N SER A 72 -8.51 5.73 -9.43
CA SER A 72 -8.90 5.41 -8.06
C SER A 72 -8.84 6.63 -7.15
N SER A 73 -7.74 7.40 -7.21
CA SER A 73 -7.57 8.63 -6.43
C SER A 73 -8.65 9.66 -6.76
N THR A 74 -8.93 9.87 -8.05
CA THR A 74 -9.96 10.81 -8.50
C THR A 74 -11.34 10.39 -8.02
N LEU A 75 -11.68 9.10 -8.12
CA LEU A 75 -12.97 8.59 -7.65
C LEU A 75 -13.12 8.73 -6.14
N ALA A 76 -12.10 8.35 -5.36
CA ALA A 76 -12.11 8.51 -3.91
C ALA A 76 -12.32 9.99 -3.51
N CYS A 77 -11.61 10.93 -4.14
CA CYS A 77 -11.77 12.37 -3.90
C CYS A 77 -13.18 12.86 -4.25
N VAL A 78 -13.76 12.41 -5.36
CA VAL A 78 -15.15 12.74 -5.73
C VAL A 78 -16.14 12.26 -4.66
N LEU A 79 -15.95 11.04 -4.15
CA LEU A 79 -16.79 10.49 -3.07
C LEU A 79 -16.65 11.29 -1.78
N ALA A 80 -15.43 11.67 -1.40
CA ALA A 80 -15.18 12.48 -0.22
C ALA A 80 -15.88 13.85 -0.28
N LEU A 81 -15.82 14.53 -1.42
CA LEU A 81 -16.51 15.81 -1.63
C LEU A 81 -18.04 15.62 -1.64
N LYS A 82 -18.52 14.55 -2.27
CA LYS A 82 -19.94 14.23 -2.32
C LYS A 82 -20.51 13.92 -0.94
N ARG A 83 -19.76 13.19 -0.09
CA ARG A 83 -20.14 12.82 1.28
C ARG A 83 -20.54 14.02 2.13
N TRP A 84 -19.83 15.14 1.96
CA TRP A 84 -20.05 16.38 2.69
C TRP A 84 -20.82 17.45 1.89
N ASN A 85 -21.25 17.11 0.67
CA ASN A 85 -21.94 18.01 -0.26
C ASN A 85 -21.20 19.34 -0.50
N VAL A 86 -19.87 19.27 -0.66
CA VAL A 86 -19.00 20.42 -0.95
C VAL A 86 -18.32 20.28 -2.31
N GLY A 87 -17.79 21.38 -2.86
CA GLY A 87 -16.95 21.32 -4.06
C GLY A 87 -17.67 20.84 -5.33
N GLY A 88 -18.93 21.24 -5.56
CA GLY A 88 -19.74 20.74 -6.69
C GLY A 88 -19.08 20.84 -8.07
N GLU A 89 -18.28 21.88 -8.34
CA GLU A 89 -17.53 21.98 -9.60
C GLU A 89 -16.36 20.99 -9.67
N HIS A 90 -15.69 20.74 -8.54
CA HIS A 90 -14.63 19.72 -8.44
C HIS A 90 -15.19 18.32 -8.73
N ILE A 91 -16.37 18.00 -8.18
CA ILE A 91 -17.10 16.75 -8.46
C ILE A 91 -17.37 16.62 -9.96
N LYS A 92 -17.95 17.65 -10.60
CA LYS A 92 -18.25 17.63 -12.05
C LYS A 92 -17.00 17.40 -12.91
N ARG A 93 -15.89 18.07 -12.58
CA ARG A 93 -14.61 17.94 -13.29
C ARG A 93 -14.00 16.54 -13.07
N GLY A 94 -14.06 16.01 -11.85
CA GLY A 94 -13.59 14.65 -11.53
C GLY A 94 -14.38 13.57 -12.25
N LEU A 95 -15.71 13.65 -12.25
CA LEU A 95 -16.57 12.73 -13.01
C LEU A 95 -16.30 12.80 -14.51
N ARG A 96 -16.12 14.00 -15.07
CA ARG A 96 -15.74 14.18 -16.48
C ARG A 96 -14.39 13.54 -16.79
N PHE A 97 -13.42 13.66 -15.89
CA PHE A 97 -12.12 13.00 -16.02
C PHE A 97 -12.27 11.47 -16.03
N ILE A 98 -13.03 10.91 -15.08
CA ILE A 98 -13.29 9.47 -15.00
C ILE A 98 -13.96 8.96 -16.28
N GLY A 99 -15.03 9.63 -16.74
CA GLY A 99 -15.74 9.22 -17.96
C GLY A 99 -14.85 9.20 -19.21
N ARG A 100 -13.99 10.22 -19.37
CA ARG A 100 -13.05 10.30 -20.51
C ARG A 100 -12.00 9.18 -20.51
N ASN A 101 -11.65 8.68 -19.34
CA ASN A 101 -10.53 7.75 -19.14
C ASN A 101 -10.99 6.35 -18.68
N PHE A 102 -12.29 6.08 -18.71
CA PHE A 102 -12.85 4.83 -18.16
C PHE A 102 -12.37 3.58 -18.89
N PHE A 103 -11.99 3.70 -20.16
CA PHE A 103 -11.40 2.60 -20.94
C PHE A 103 -10.13 2.01 -20.30
N ILE A 104 -9.43 2.77 -19.44
CA ILE A 104 -8.25 2.29 -18.70
C ILE A 104 -8.66 1.33 -17.58
N VAL A 105 -9.83 1.55 -16.96
CA VAL A 105 -10.38 0.68 -15.91
C VAL A 105 -10.60 -0.73 -16.45
N THR A 106 -11.16 -0.83 -17.65
CA THR A 106 -11.51 -2.09 -18.31
C THR A 106 -10.36 -2.71 -19.11
N ASN A 107 -9.21 -2.05 -19.19
CA ASN A 107 -8.02 -2.57 -19.88
C ASN A 107 -7.25 -3.53 -18.97
N GLU A 108 -7.24 -4.81 -19.33
CA GLU A 108 -6.53 -5.88 -18.60
C GLU A 108 -5.01 -5.78 -18.72
N GLN A 109 -4.49 -5.15 -19.78
CA GLN A 109 -3.04 -4.96 -19.98
C GLN A 109 -2.48 -3.79 -19.16
N SER A 110 -3.35 -2.93 -18.61
CA SER A 110 -2.91 -1.83 -17.75
C SER A 110 -2.59 -2.34 -16.35
N VAL A 111 -1.38 -2.05 -15.88
CA VAL A 111 -0.92 -2.33 -14.51
C VAL A 111 -1.96 -1.79 -13.52
N ALA A 112 -2.42 -2.67 -12.63
CA ALA A 112 -3.46 -2.38 -11.67
C ALA A 112 -2.90 -2.40 -10.24
N PRO A 113 -3.34 -1.47 -9.38
CA PRO A 113 -3.08 -1.56 -7.95
C PRO A 113 -3.66 -2.84 -7.37
N ILE A 114 -3.07 -3.31 -6.27
CA ILE A 114 -3.58 -4.47 -5.52
C ILE A 114 -5.04 -4.21 -5.15
N GLY A 115 -5.92 -5.17 -5.43
CA GLY A 115 -7.33 -5.06 -5.08
C GLY A 115 -8.17 -4.15 -5.98
N PHE A 116 -7.61 -3.58 -7.06
CA PHE A 116 -8.29 -2.57 -7.89
C PHE A 116 -9.72 -2.95 -8.30
N ASN A 117 -9.94 -4.18 -8.79
CA ASN A 117 -11.28 -4.63 -9.20
C ASN A 117 -12.29 -4.64 -8.06
N ILE A 118 -11.83 -4.82 -6.81
CA ILE A 118 -12.68 -4.79 -5.62
C ILE A 118 -12.88 -3.35 -5.17
N THR A 119 -11.79 -2.60 -4.98
CA THR A 119 -11.81 -1.24 -4.43
C THR A 119 -12.45 -0.23 -5.36
N PHE A 120 -12.08 -0.22 -6.64
CA PHE A 120 -12.64 0.71 -7.63
C PHE A 120 -14.14 0.45 -7.86
N SER A 121 -14.53 -0.81 -8.04
CA SER A 121 -15.94 -1.19 -8.21
C SER A 121 -16.76 -0.92 -6.95
N GLY A 122 -16.17 -1.13 -5.77
CA GLY A 122 -16.76 -0.77 -4.48
C GLY A 122 -17.05 0.71 -4.37
N MET A 123 -16.09 1.56 -4.75
CA MET A 123 -16.26 3.01 -4.82
C MET A 123 -17.32 3.43 -5.84
N LEU A 124 -17.41 2.78 -7.00
CA LEU A 124 -18.49 3.04 -7.97
C LEU A 124 -19.86 2.75 -7.36
N SER A 125 -20.04 1.59 -6.71
CA SER A 125 -21.27 1.25 -6.00
C SER A 125 -21.61 2.29 -4.93
N LEU A 126 -20.64 2.67 -4.11
CA LEU A 126 -20.80 3.69 -3.07
C LEU A 126 -21.22 5.05 -3.67
N GLY A 127 -20.63 5.45 -4.80
CA GLY A 127 -21.00 6.68 -5.49
C GLY A 127 -22.43 6.67 -6.01
N MET A 128 -22.87 5.55 -6.57
CA MET A 128 -24.26 5.38 -7.02
C MET A 128 -25.24 5.43 -5.83
N GLU A 129 -24.90 4.81 -4.69
CA GLU A 129 -25.69 4.89 -3.45
C GLU A 129 -25.78 6.33 -2.90
N MET A 130 -24.73 7.15 -3.11
CA MET A 130 -24.73 8.57 -2.79
C MET A 130 -25.49 9.44 -3.83
N GLY A 131 -26.06 8.84 -4.88
CA GLY A 131 -26.77 9.55 -5.95
C GLY A 131 -25.85 10.28 -6.92
N LEU A 132 -24.63 9.77 -7.15
CA LEU A 132 -23.78 10.23 -8.26
C LEU A 132 -24.17 9.51 -9.55
N GLU A 133 -24.18 10.27 -10.64
CA GLU A 133 -24.32 9.74 -11.99
C GLU A 133 -22.95 9.73 -12.67
N PHE A 134 -22.51 8.54 -13.09
CA PHE A 134 -21.23 8.37 -13.77
C PHE A 134 -21.40 8.57 -15.29
N PRO A 135 -20.61 9.44 -15.94
CA PRO A 135 -20.69 9.68 -17.38
C PRO A 135 -19.98 8.55 -18.16
N VAL A 136 -20.46 7.32 -18.00
CA VAL A 136 -19.88 6.08 -18.53
C VAL A 136 -21.01 5.25 -19.16
N GLY A 137 -20.69 4.52 -20.24
CA GLY A 137 -21.68 3.65 -20.88
C GLY A 137 -22.10 2.49 -19.97
N GLN A 138 -23.36 2.07 -20.04
CA GLN A 138 -23.88 0.97 -19.21
C GLN A 138 -23.07 -0.32 -19.38
N ASN A 139 -22.67 -0.65 -20.61
CA ASN A 139 -21.87 -1.85 -20.88
C ASN A 139 -20.52 -1.85 -20.15
N ASP A 140 -19.86 -0.68 -20.02
CA ASP A 140 -18.58 -0.58 -19.32
C ASP A 140 -18.77 -0.69 -17.80
N LEU A 141 -19.86 -0.13 -17.28
CA LEU A 141 -20.27 -0.29 -15.87
C LEU A 141 -20.59 -1.75 -15.54
N ASP A 142 -21.38 -2.42 -16.39
CA ASP A 142 -21.73 -3.83 -16.22
C ASP A 142 -20.48 -4.71 -16.28
N ARG A 143 -19.52 -4.39 -17.16
CA ARG A 143 -18.25 -5.11 -17.25
C ARG A 143 -17.45 -5.03 -15.95
N ILE A 144 -17.28 -3.85 -15.36
CA ILE A 144 -16.47 -3.71 -14.13
C ILE A 144 -17.18 -4.35 -12.92
N LEU A 145 -18.50 -4.25 -12.84
CA LEU A 145 -19.28 -4.93 -11.80
C LEU A 145 -19.22 -6.45 -11.95
N HIS A 146 -19.22 -6.96 -13.19
CA HIS A 146 -19.02 -8.38 -13.45
C HIS A 146 -17.63 -8.86 -13.04
N LEU A 147 -16.56 -8.09 -13.34
CA LEU A 147 -15.20 -8.39 -12.90
C LEU A 147 -15.10 -8.48 -11.36
N ARG A 148 -15.79 -7.58 -10.65
CA ARG A 148 -15.90 -7.64 -9.18
C ARG A 148 -16.59 -8.93 -8.73
N GLU A 149 -17.69 -9.32 -9.37
CA GLU A 149 -18.44 -10.53 -9.01
C GLU A 149 -17.61 -11.81 -9.24
N VAL A 150 -16.89 -11.88 -10.35
CA VAL A 150 -15.97 -12.99 -10.65
C VAL A 150 -14.88 -13.09 -9.58
N GLU A 151 -14.28 -11.96 -9.21
CA GLU A 151 -13.26 -11.92 -8.17
C GLU A 151 -13.82 -12.32 -6.79
N LEU A 152 -15.02 -11.84 -6.42
CA LEU A 152 -15.69 -12.25 -5.18
C LEU A 152 -16.01 -13.75 -5.16
N LYS A 153 -16.45 -14.33 -6.28
CA LYS A 153 -16.69 -15.78 -6.41
C LYS A 153 -15.39 -16.57 -6.23
N ARG A 154 -14.28 -16.09 -6.80
CA ARG A 154 -12.94 -16.68 -6.61
C ARG A 154 -12.56 -16.68 -5.12
N LEU A 155 -12.77 -15.56 -4.44
CA LEU A 155 -12.50 -15.42 -3.01
C LEU A 155 -13.35 -16.38 -2.16
N LEU A 156 -14.64 -16.52 -2.45
CA LEU A 156 -15.53 -17.43 -1.70
C LEU A 156 -15.13 -18.91 -1.81
N GLY A 157 -14.52 -19.31 -2.92
CA GLY A 157 -14.02 -20.67 -3.12
C GLY A 157 -12.74 -20.99 -2.34
N ASP A 158 -12.01 -19.96 -1.90
CA ASP A 158 -10.71 -20.08 -1.25
C ASP A 158 -10.84 -20.09 0.27
N LYS A 159 -10.23 -21.07 0.94
CA LYS A 159 -10.27 -21.24 2.41
C LYS A 159 -8.96 -20.89 3.10
N SER A 160 -7.96 -20.40 2.37
CA SER A 160 -6.67 -19.98 2.92
C SER A 160 -6.82 -18.81 3.90
N ASP A 161 -5.85 -18.69 4.79
CA ASP A 161 -5.71 -17.54 5.69
C ASP A 161 -5.26 -16.29 4.93
N GLY A 162 -4.40 -16.43 3.91
CA GLY A 162 -3.98 -15.33 3.04
C GLY A 162 -5.15 -14.65 2.34
N ARG A 163 -6.20 -15.41 1.98
CA ARG A 163 -7.46 -14.83 1.49
C ARG A 163 -8.16 -13.95 2.52
N LYS A 164 -8.18 -14.36 3.80
CA LYS A 164 -8.80 -13.56 4.88
C LYS A 164 -8.06 -12.24 5.04
N GLU A 165 -6.73 -12.29 5.05
CA GLU A 165 -5.87 -11.11 5.09
C GLU A 165 -6.10 -10.20 3.88
N TYR A 166 -6.15 -10.76 2.67
CA TYR A 166 -6.42 -10.00 1.46
C TYR A 166 -7.78 -9.29 1.51
N MET A 167 -8.84 -9.99 1.91
CA MET A 167 -10.16 -9.37 2.06
C MET A 167 -10.18 -8.24 3.10
N ALA A 168 -9.41 -8.38 4.19
CA ALA A 168 -9.25 -7.34 5.18
C ALA A 168 -8.42 -6.15 4.65
N TYR A 169 -7.40 -6.42 3.83
CA TYR A 169 -6.56 -5.40 3.19
C TYR A 169 -7.35 -4.53 2.21
N VAL A 170 -8.29 -5.11 1.46
CA VAL A 170 -9.15 -4.37 0.51
C VAL A 170 -10.51 -3.98 1.09
N ALA A 171 -10.64 -3.95 2.42
CA ALA A 171 -11.92 -3.85 3.10
C ALA A 171 -12.69 -2.57 2.77
N GLU A 172 -12.00 -1.48 2.46
CA GLU A 172 -12.61 -0.23 2.02
C GLU A 172 -13.41 -0.37 0.72
N GLY A 173 -13.05 -1.33 -0.13
CA GLY A 173 -13.77 -1.69 -1.36
C GLY A 173 -14.97 -2.62 -1.15
N LEU A 174 -15.09 -3.25 0.02
CA LEU A 174 -16.12 -4.25 0.30
C LEU A 174 -17.24 -3.72 1.18
N GLY A 175 -16.93 -2.74 2.06
CA GLY A 175 -17.93 -2.02 2.85
C GLY A 175 -18.84 -2.97 3.64
N ASN A 176 -20.15 -2.89 3.39
CA ASN A 176 -21.18 -3.68 4.09
C ASN A 176 -21.14 -5.19 3.80
N LEU A 177 -20.33 -5.65 2.84
CA LEU A 177 -20.17 -7.07 2.54
C LEU A 177 -19.31 -7.82 3.57
N LEU A 178 -18.62 -7.10 4.45
CA LEU A 178 -17.70 -7.67 5.44
C LEU A 178 -18.28 -7.69 6.85
N ASP A 179 -17.89 -8.71 7.61
CA ASP A 179 -17.93 -8.66 9.07
C ASP A 179 -16.71 -7.89 9.56
N TRP A 180 -16.90 -6.61 9.90
CA TRP A 180 -15.84 -5.74 10.41
C TRP A 180 -15.20 -6.28 11.69
N ASN A 181 -15.89 -7.10 12.49
CA ASN A 181 -15.25 -7.74 13.65
C ASN A 181 -14.16 -8.74 13.24
N GLN A 182 -14.29 -9.39 12.06
CA GLN A 182 -13.21 -10.22 11.53
C GLN A 182 -12.06 -9.38 10.99
N VAL A 183 -12.36 -8.26 10.32
CA VAL A 183 -11.35 -7.33 9.79
C VAL A 183 -10.50 -6.75 10.91
N MET A 184 -11.13 -6.37 12.03
CA MET A 184 -10.43 -5.79 13.19
C MET A 184 -9.45 -6.75 13.86
N LYS A 185 -9.46 -8.06 13.55
CA LYS A 185 -8.43 -9.00 14.01
C LYS A 185 -7.05 -8.71 13.42
N PHE A 186 -6.98 -7.96 12.32
CA PHE A 186 -5.73 -7.55 11.67
C PHE A 186 -5.25 -6.17 12.13
N GLN A 187 -5.88 -5.57 13.15
CA GLN A 187 -5.46 -4.28 13.68
C GLN A 187 -4.10 -4.42 14.38
N ARG A 188 -3.17 -3.56 13.99
CA ARG A 188 -1.83 -3.41 14.56
C ARG A 188 -1.86 -2.68 15.90
N LYS A 189 -0.82 -2.85 16.72
CA LYS A 189 -0.57 -2.09 17.96
C LYS A 189 -0.61 -0.59 17.74
N ASN A 190 -0.14 -0.11 16.58
CA ASN A 190 -0.18 1.30 16.21
C ASN A 190 -1.61 1.82 15.90
N GLY A 191 -2.61 0.92 15.87
CA GLY A 191 -4.03 1.22 15.61
C GLY A 191 -4.47 1.08 14.17
N SER A 192 -3.54 0.91 13.22
CA SER A 192 -3.84 0.75 11.80
C SER A 192 -4.30 -0.64 11.43
N LEU A 193 -4.96 -0.75 10.29
CA LEU A 193 -5.05 -1.98 9.52
C LEU A 193 -3.98 -1.92 8.42
N PHE A 194 -3.03 -2.87 8.44
CA PHE A 194 -1.97 -3.02 7.43
C PHE A 194 -1.11 -1.77 7.16
N ASN A 195 -0.99 -0.83 8.12
CA ASN A 195 -0.40 0.49 7.89
C ASN A 195 -1.09 1.28 6.74
N SER A 196 -2.31 0.90 6.36
CA SER A 196 -3.12 1.51 5.31
C SER A 196 -4.10 2.52 5.91
N PRO A 197 -3.92 3.83 5.67
CA PRO A 197 -4.84 4.84 6.20
C PRO A 197 -6.24 4.74 5.60
N SER A 198 -6.38 4.39 4.32
CA SER A 198 -7.68 4.17 3.68
C SER A 198 -8.46 3.01 4.30
N THR A 199 -7.82 1.85 4.47
CA THR A 199 -8.44 0.68 5.12
C THR A 199 -8.77 0.98 6.58
N THR A 200 -7.89 1.70 7.30
CA THR A 200 -8.12 2.13 8.69
C THR A 200 -9.28 3.13 8.81
N ALA A 201 -9.38 4.07 7.86
CA ALA A 201 -10.49 5.02 7.79
C ALA A 201 -11.82 4.32 7.49
N ALA A 202 -11.83 3.35 6.58
CA ALA A 202 -13.02 2.55 6.31
C ALA A 202 -13.48 1.78 7.55
N ALA A 203 -12.55 1.17 8.30
CA ALA A 203 -12.89 0.54 9.58
C ALA A 203 -13.54 1.53 10.54
N LEU A 204 -12.98 2.73 10.69
CA LEU A 204 -13.52 3.76 11.57
C LEU A 204 -14.91 4.29 11.13
N ILE A 205 -15.19 4.30 9.81
CA ILE A 205 -16.51 4.65 9.26
C ILE A 205 -17.56 3.60 9.64
N HIS A 206 -17.21 2.32 9.64
CA HIS A 206 -18.15 1.22 9.87
C HIS A 206 -18.24 0.77 11.34
N ASN A 207 -17.14 0.84 12.08
CA ASN A 207 -17.02 0.42 13.46
C ASN A 207 -16.09 1.39 14.19
N PHE A 208 -16.65 2.22 15.07
CA PHE A 208 -15.86 3.20 15.79
C PHE A 208 -14.80 2.51 16.68
N ASP A 209 -13.53 2.87 16.52
CA ASP A 209 -12.41 2.32 17.26
C ASP A 209 -11.41 3.43 17.65
N ASP A 210 -11.09 3.50 18.94
CA ASP A 210 -10.24 4.57 19.49
C ASP A 210 -8.79 4.49 18.97
N LYS A 211 -8.26 3.29 18.73
CA LYS A 211 -6.87 3.13 18.26
C LYS A 211 -6.75 3.51 16.79
N ALA A 212 -7.72 3.13 15.96
CA ALA A 212 -7.81 3.56 14.56
C ALA A 212 -7.91 5.08 14.46
N LEU A 213 -8.73 5.70 15.32
CA LEU A 213 -8.83 7.16 15.40
C LEU A 213 -7.50 7.80 15.83
N GLN A 214 -6.81 7.24 16.83
CA GLN A 214 -5.50 7.72 17.25
C GLN A 214 -4.46 7.63 16.12
N TYR A 215 -4.40 6.50 15.41
CA TYR A 215 -3.54 6.33 14.24
C TYR A 215 -3.75 7.44 13.22
N LEU A 216 -5.00 7.66 12.78
CA LEU A 216 -5.31 8.69 11.77
C LEU A 216 -5.03 10.11 12.28
N ASN A 217 -5.29 10.42 13.55
CA ASN A 217 -4.94 11.71 14.15
C ASN A 217 -3.43 12.00 14.09
N LEU A 218 -2.58 10.99 14.32
CA LEU A 218 -1.12 11.15 14.22
C LEU A 218 -0.68 11.55 12.81
N PHE A 219 -1.27 10.94 11.77
CA PHE A 219 -0.98 11.33 10.39
C PHE A 219 -1.46 12.74 10.09
N VAL A 220 -2.71 13.04 10.41
CA VAL A 220 -3.32 14.30 10.01
C VAL A 220 -2.68 15.49 10.75
N SER A 221 -2.33 15.34 12.02
CA SER A 221 -1.64 16.38 12.80
C SER A 221 -0.22 16.66 12.31
N LYS A 222 0.52 15.63 11.89
CA LYS A 222 1.88 15.75 11.38
C LYS A 222 1.94 16.43 10.00
N PHE A 223 0.88 16.31 9.21
CA PHE A 223 0.92 16.56 7.78
C PHE A 223 -0.19 17.51 7.26
N GLY A 224 -0.87 18.22 8.17
CA GLY A 224 -1.78 19.31 7.82
C GLY A 224 -2.97 18.90 6.96
N GLY A 225 -3.41 17.65 7.05
CA GLY A 225 -4.52 17.11 6.23
C GLY A 225 -4.10 16.15 5.11
N SER A 226 -2.82 16.06 4.79
CA SER A 226 -2.29 15.07 3.84
C SER A 226 -1.92 13.77 4.53
N VAL A 227 -2.11 12.63 3.85
CA VAL A 227 -1.72 11.32 4.35
C VAL A 227 -0.49 10.79 3.60
N TYR A 228 0.52 10.36 4.34
CA TYR A 228 1.79 9.85 3.80
C TYR A 228 2.04 8.42 4.29
N PRO A 229 2.59 7.51 3.48
CA PRO A 229 3.02 6.20 3.96
C PRO A 229 4.29 6.37 4.80
N THR A 230 4.19 6.41 6.13
CA THR A 230 5.38 6.43 7.01
C THR A 230 5.50 5.12 7.76
N ASN A 231 6.17 4.14 7.15
CA ASN A 231 6.60 2.92 7.83
C ASN A 231 8.13 2.77 7.73
N ILE A 232 8.69 1.94 8.62
CA ILE A 232 10.12 1.63 8.65
C ILE A 232 10.62 1.10 7.30
N HIS A 233 9.77 0.37 6.56
CA HIS A 233 10.04 -0.12 5.21
C HIS A 233 10.51 0.99 4.26
N CYS A 234 9.84 2.13 4.22
CA CYS A 234 10.24 3.19 3.30
C CYS A 234 11.59 3.81 3.66
N GLN A 235 11.93 3.93 4.94
CA GLN A 235 13.26 4.37 5.36
C GLN A 235 14.34 3.35 4.97
N LEU A 236 14.07 2.06 5.20
CA LEU A 236 14.96 0.97 4.77
C LEU A 236 15.13 0.94 3.24
N SER A 237 14.06 1.18 2.49
CA SER A 237 14.10 1.27 1.01
C SER A 237 14.98 2.42 0.52
N LEU A 238 14.97 3.56 1.23
CA LEU A 238 15.86 4.68 0.92
C LEU A 238 17.32 4.32 1.22
N VAL A 239 17.59 3.66 2.36
CA VAL A 239 18.93 3.16 2.69
C VAL A 239 19.42 2.21 1.61
N ASP A 240 18.60 1.21 1.25
CA ASP A 240 18.91 0.23 0.21
C ASP A 240 19.22 0.90 -1.13
N SER A 241 18.41 1.88 -1.53
CA SER A 241 18.63 2.65 -2.76
C SER A 241 19.96 3.41 -2.74
N LEU A 242 20.34 4.02 -1.60
CA LEU A 242 21.60 4.74 -1.47
C LEU A 242 22.83 3.81 -1.49
N GLU A 243 22.69 2.61 -0.91
CA GLU A 243 23.72 1.57 -0.97
C GLU A 243 23.89 1.03 -2.39
N ASN A 244 22.78 0.69 -3.06
CA ASN A 244 22.78 0.17 -4.43
C ASN A 244 23.34 1.17 -5.46
N ILE A 245 23.11 2.48 -5.27
CA ILE A 245 23.67 3.53 -6.13
C ILE A 245 25.14 3.88 -5.76
N GLY A 246 25.65 3.37 -4.62
CA GLY A 246 27.04 3.56 -4.20
C GLY A 246 27.34 4.92 -3.55
N ILE A 247 26.32 5.66 -3.10
CA ILE A 247 26.46 7.01 -2.50
C ILE A 247 26.20 7.04 -0.99
N SER A 248 25.93 5.88 -0.38
CA SER A 248 25.64 5.72 1.06
C SER A 248 26.68 6.33 1.99
N HIS A 249 27.97 6.29 1.63
CA HIS A 249 29.08 6.84 2.42
C HIS A 249 28.98 8.37 2.69
N HIS A 250 28.16 9.11 1.95
CA HIS A 250 27.87 10.52 2.22
C HIS A 250 26.85 10.76 3.34
N PHE A 251 26.15 9.71 3.76
CA PHE A 251 25.01 9.73 4.66
C PHE A 251 25.14 8.71 5.81
N SER A 252 26.37 8.30 6.15
CA SER A 252 26.62 7.23 7.12
C SER A 252 26.01 7.48 8.50
N SER A 253 25.96 8.73 8.96
CA SER A 253 25.31 9.10 10.23
C SER A 253 23.79 8.89 10.18
N GLU A 254 23.15 9.31 9.10
CA GLU A 254 21.71 9.22 8.89
C GLU A 254 21.29 7.76 8.69
N ILE A 255 22.04 7.01 7.87
CA ILE A 255 21.84 5.57 7.67
C ILE A 255 21.97 4.83 8.99
N ARG A 256 23.04 5.11 9.78
CA ARG A 256 23.21 4.49 11.10
C ARG A 256 22.03 4.77 12.01
N SER A 257 21.53 6.01 12.06
CA SER A 257 20.36 6.35 12.89
C SER A 257 19.10 5.57 12.48
N ILE A 258 18.88 5.35 11.18
CA ILE A 258 17.74 4.55 10.69
C ILE A 258 17.91 3.08 11.08
N LEU A 259 19.12 2.54 10.88
CA LEU A 259 19.43 1.15 11.21
C LEU A 259 19.40 0.89 12.73
N ASP A 260 19.81 1.84 13.57
CA ASP A 260 19.69 1.73 15.03
C ASP A 260 18.21 1.59 15.45
N VAL A 261 17.30 2.35 14.81
CA VAL A 261 15.85 2.21 15.03
C VAL A 261 15.35 0.85 14.54
N ALA A 262 15.72 0.44 13.32
CA ALA A 262 15.34 -0.87 12.78
C ALA A 262 15.86 -2.01 13.65
N TYR A 263 17.06 -1.90 14.20
CA TYR A 263 17.64 -2.87 15.11
C TYR A 263 16.88 -2.94 16.43
N SER A 264 16.45 -1.79 16.96
CA SER A 264 15.62 -1.77 18.17
C SER A 264 14.28 -2.50 17.98
N PHE A 265 13.65 -2.34 16.82
CA PHE A 265 12.44 -3.07 16.43
C PHE A 265 12.73 -4.56 16.22
N TRP A 266 13.86 -4.89 15.59
CA TRP A 266 14.29 -6.28 15.40
C TRP A 266 14.43 -7.01 16.74
N LEU A 267 15.18 -6.44 17.68
CA LEU A 267 15.40 -7.02 19.01
C LEU A 267 14.11 -7.21 19.81
N GLN A 268 13.14 -6.30 19.63
CA GLN A 268 11.84 -6.36 20.30
C GLN A 268 10.84 -7.27 19.57
N ARG A 269 11.21 -7.82 18.41
CA ARG A 269 10.31 -8.52 17.48
C ARG A 269 9.06 -7.69 17.20
N ASP A 270 9.27 -6.41 16.93
CA ASP A 270 8.19 -5.46 16.68
C ASP A 270 7.45 -5.82 15.39
N GLU A 271 6.13 -5.67 15.42
CA GLU A 271 5.26 -6.03 14.31
C GLU A 271 5.42 -5.13 13.08
N GLU A 272 5.97 -3.92 13.25
CA GLU A 272 6.34 -3.04 12.13
C GLU A 272 7.36 -3.69 11.19
N ILE A 273 8.20 -4.58 11.72
CA ILE A 273 9.15 -5.39 10.95
C ILE A 273 8.59 -6.79 10.71
N MET A 274 8.14 -7.47 11.77
CA MET A 274 7.89 -8.93 11.73
C MET A 274 6.62 -9.34 10.97
N LEU A 275 5.61 -8.45 10.82
CA LEU A 275 4.37 -8.79 10.10
C LEU A 275 4.45 -8.52 8.60
N ASP A 276 5.45 -7.78 8.12
CA ASP A 276 5.63 -7.53 6.69
C ASP A 276 6.88 -8.23 6.17
N VAL A 277 6.69 -9.22 5.30
CA VAL A 277 7.76 -10.11 4.82
C VAL A 277 8.88 -9.36 4.10
N ALA A 278 8.52 -8.42 3.22
CA ALA A 278 9.50 -7.61 2.50
C ALA A 278 10.32 -6.74 3.47
N THR A 279 9.65 -6.09 4.43
CA THR A 279 10.28 -5.28 5.47
C THR A 279 11.20 -6.10 6.35
N CYS A 280 10.76 -7.28 6.80
CA CYS A 280 11.54 -8.19 7.61
C CYS A 280 12.81 -8.64 6.88
N ALA A 281 12.68 -9.10 5.64
CA ALA A 281 13.81 -9.56 4.82
C ALA A 281 14.81 -8.42 4.55
N MET A 282 14.32 -7.23 4.19
CA MET A 282 15.15 -6.06 3.94
C MET A 282 15.85 -5.57 5.21
N ALA A 283 15.14 -5.52 6.35
CA ALA A 283 15.71 -5.15 7.63
C ALA A 283 16.83 -6.11 8.04
N PHE A 284 16.57 -7.42 7.98
CA PHE A 284 17.59 -8.44 8.25
C PHE A 284 18.85 -8.23 7.40
N ARG A 285 18.66 -8.09 6.09
CA ARG A 285 19.76 -7.92 5.13
C ARG A 285 20.58 -6.67 5.42
N LEU A 286 19.93 -5.52 5.55
CA LEU A 286 20.60 -4.24 5.77
C LEU A 286 21.29 -4.17 7.13
N LEU A 287 20.65 -4.69 8.19
CA LEU A 287 21.25 -4.78 9.53
C LEU A 287 22.51 -5.66 9.48
N ARG A 288 22.43 -6.83 8.87
CA ARG A 288 23.56 -7.75 8.77
C ARG A 288 24.71 -7.18 7.95
N MET A 289 24.43 -6.59 6.79
CA MET A 289 25.43 -5.96 5.93
C MET A 289 26.14 -4.78 6.61
N ASN A 290 25.49 -4.13 7.57
CA ASN A 290 26.05 -3.03 8.34
C ASN A 290 26.63 -3.46 9.70
N GLY A 291 26.82 -4.75 9.93
CA GLY A 291 27.55 -5.30 11.08
C GLY A 291 26.73 -5.40 12.38
N TYR A 292 25.41 -5.30 12.32
CA TYR A 292 24.54 -5.57 13.47
C TYR A 292 24.43 -7.08 13.71
N ASP A 293 24.35 -7.46 14.99
CA ASP A 293 24.18 -8.85 15.40
C ASP A 293 22.71 -9.26 15.27
N VAL A 294 22.38 -9.86 14.12
CA VAL A 294 21.07 -10.43 13.79
C VAL A 294 21.22 -11.90 13.43
N SER A 295 20.42 -12.78 14.05
CA SER A 295 20.45 -14.21 13.77
C SER A 295 19.54 -14.57 12.60
N SER A 296 19.96 -15.49 11.74
CA SER A 296 19.09 -16.05 10.70
C SER A 296 18.00 -16.94 11.29
N ASP A 297 18.15 -17.41 12.53
CA ASP A 297 17.10 -18.15 13.25
C ASP A 297 15.90 -17.26 13.58
N ASP A 298 16.07 -15.93 13.64
CA ASP A 298 14.95 -15.00 13.86
C ASP A 298 13.98 -14.95 12.66
N LEU A 299 14.40 -15.45 11.49
CA LEU A 299 13.56 -15.63 10.29
C LEU A 299 12.72 -16.92 10.31
N TYR A 300 12.63 -17.63 11.45
CA TYR A 300 11.86 -18.89 11.58
C TYR A 300 10.39 -18.79 11.14
N HIS A 301 9.80 -17.58 11.19
CA HIS A 301 8.41 -17.32 10.78
C HIS A 301 8.27 -17.18 9.26
N VAL A 302 9.37 -17.18 8.52
CA VAL A 302 9.44 -16.98 7.08
C VAL A 302 9.82 -18.29 6.38
N ASP A 303 8.90 -19.25 6.42
CA ASP A 303 8.98 -20.46 5.59
C ASP A 303 8.04 -20.37 4.38
N ALA A 304 8.23 -21.26 3.40
CA ALA A 304 7.44 -21.23 2.16
C ALA A 304 5.92 -21.40 2.39
N SER A 305 5.51 -22.18 3.39
CA SER A 305 4.11 -22.41 3.71
C SER A 305 3.48 -21.23 4.43
N THR A 306 4.21 -20.63 5.39
CA THR A 306 3.79 -19.43 6.10
C THR A 306 3.72 -18.23 5.15
N PHE A 307 4.72 -18.08 4.26
CA PHE A 307 4.69 -17.09 3.20
C PHE A 307 3.45 -17.27 2.31
N HIS A 308 3.19 -18.48 1.80
CA HIS A 308 2.03 -18.73 0.95
C HIS A 308 0.69 -18.40 1.62
N ASN A 309 0.61 -18.56 2.95
CA ASN A 309 -0.56 -18.24 3.75
C ASN A 309 -0.65 -16.77 4.18
N SER A 310 0.37 -15.94 3.93
CA SER A 310 0.34 -14.49 4.18
C SER A 310 -0.35 -13.71 3.07
N LEU A 311 -0.69 -12.45 3.32
CA LEU A 311 -1.13 -11.49 2.29
C LEU A 311 -0.17 -11.45 1.10
N GLN A 312 1.14 -11.34 1.35
CA GLN A 312 2.16 -11.21 0.30
C GLN A 312 2.26 -12.47 -0.56
N GLY A 313 2.18 -13.66 0.05
CA GLY A 313 2.16 -14.91 -0.70
C GLY A 313 0.86 -15.13 -1.47
N TYR A 314 -0.27 -14.74 -0.89
CA TYR A 314 -1.58 -14.77 -1.57
C TYR A 314 -1.60 -13.88 -2.82
N LEU A 315 -1.00 -12.70 -2.72
CA LEU A 315 -0.83 -11.77 -3.83
C LEU A 315 0.27 -12.19 -4.81
N ASN A 316 1.03 -13.25 -4.48
CA ASN A 316 2.22 -13.66 -5.21
C ASN A 316 3.18 -12.47 -5.42
N ASP A 317 3.43 -11.69 -4.35
CA ASP A 317 4.19 -10.45 -4.43
C ASP A 317 5.66 -10.70 -4.78
N THR A 318 6.05 -10.31 -6.00
CA THR A 318 7.41 -10.49 -6.51
C THR A 318 8.44 -9.72 -5.67
N LYS A 319 8.08 -8.56 -5.11
CA LYS A 319 9.01 -7.75 -4.32
C LYS A 319 9.39 -8.45 -3.03
N SER A 320 8.42 -8.98 -2.29
CA SER A 320 8.67 -9.78 -1.09
C SER A 320 9.55 -10.99 -1.37
N ILE A 321 9.28 -11.73 -2.46
CA ILE A 321 10.09 -12.89 -2.84
C ILE A 321 11.53 -12.48 -3.19
N LEU A 322 11.69 -11.36 -3.88
CA LEU A 322 13.01 -10.83 -4.24
C LEU A 322 13.80 -10.38 -3.00
N GLU A 323 13.19 -9.67 -2.07
CA GLU A 323 13.87 -9.26 -0.84
C GLU A 323 14.28 -10.46 0.02
N LEU A 324 13.47 -11.52 0.05
CA LEU A 324 13.83 -12.79 0.69
C LEU A 324 15.02 -13.46 0.02
N TYR A 325 15.04 -13.49 -1.32
CA TYR A 325 16.16 -14.04 -2.06
C TYR A 325 17.44 -13.23 -1.80
N LYS A 326 17.36 -11.89 -1.82
CA LYS A 326 18.49 -11.01 -1.48
C LYS A 326 18.98 -11.26 -0.05
N ALA A 327 18.07 -11.37 0.91
CA ALA A 327 18.38 -11.67 2.31
C ALA A 327 19.09 -13.01 2.47
N SER A 328 18.75 -14.01 1.67
CA SER A 328 19.43 -15.31 1.69
C SER A 328 20.90 -15.25 1.24
N LYS A 329 21.32 -14.18 0.54
CA LYS A 329 22.70 -14.04 0.02
C LYS A 329 23.68 -13.45 1.01
N VAL A 330 23.20 -12.93 2.15
CA VAL A 330 24.06 -12.38 3.21
C VAL A 330 24.37 -13.42 4.30
N SER A 331 24.53 -14.68 3.91
CA SER A 331 24.95 -15.74 4.81
C SER A 331 26.39 -15.52 5.28
N VAL A 332 26.63 -15.68 6.59
CA VAL A 332 27.95 -15.50 7.21
C VAL A 332 28.60 -16.82 7.62
N SER A 333 27.87 -17.94 7.54
CA SER A 333 28.40 -19.27 7.86
C SER A 333 27.71 -20.37 7.06
N GLU A 334 28.40 -21.50 6.84
CA GLU A 334 27.86 -22.66 6.12
C GLU A 334 26.72 -23.38 6.86
N ASN A 335 26.43 -23.02 8.12
CA ASN A 335 25.42 -23.67 8.94
C ASN A 335 24.10 -22.89 9.05
N GLU A 336 23.89 -21.84 8.24
CA GLU A 336 22.65 -21.04 8.24
C GLU A 336 21.57 -21.70 7.36
N PHE A 337 21.09 -22.88 7.78
CA PHE A 337 20.09 -23.68 7.04
C PHE A 337 18.78 -22.93 6.75
N SER A 338 18.40 -21.98 7.61
CA SER A 338 17.23 -21.13 7.41
C SER A 338 17.38 -20.27 6.15
N LEU A 339 18.55 -19.65 5.94
CA LEU A 339 18.86 -18.87 4.73
C LEU A 339 18.99 -19.75 3.51
N ASP A 340 19.61 -20.93 3.62
CA ASP A 340 19.68 -21.87 2.50
C ASP A 340 18.30 -22.28 2.01
N ASN A 341 17.41 -22.60 2.94
CA ASN A 341 16.02 -22.92 2.63
C ASN A 341 15.30 -21.72 2.00
N ILE A 342 15.41 -20.52 2.61
CA ILE A 342 14.82 -19.28 2.07
C ILE A 342 15.29 -19.05 0.64
N GLY A 343 16.61 -19.13 0.39
CA GLY A 343 17.19 -18.94 -0.93
C GLY A 343 16.70 -19.96 -1.95
N TYR A 344 16.56 -21.23 -1.54
CA TYR A 344 16.07 -22.31 -2.39
C TYR A 344 14.63 -22.05 -2.87
N TRP A 345 13.69 -21.84 -1.95
CA TRP A 345 12.28 -21.72 -2.34
C TRP A 345 11.98 -20.36 -3.00
N SER A 346 12.57 -19.27 -2.51
CA SER A 346 12.36 -17.93 -3.12
C SER A 346 12.98 -17.86 -4.51
N GLY A 347 14.19 -18.40 -4.70
CA GLY A 347 14.84 -18.49 -6.00
C GLY A 347 14.06 -19.33 -7.01
N ARG A 348 13.44 -20.43 -6.57
CA ARG A 348 12.53 -21.22 -7.41
C ARG A 348 11.31 -20.41 -7.85
N LEU A 349 10.64 -19.72 -6.94
CA LEU A 349 9.48 -18.89 -7.27
C LEU A 349 9.85 -17.74 -8.23
N LEU A 350 11.00 -17.09 -8.04
CA LEU A 350 11.50 -16.07 -8.97
C LEU A 350 11.76 -16.66 -10.36
N THR A 351 12.35 -17.85 -10.43
CA THR A 351 12.59 -18.54 -11.70
C THR A 351 11.28 -18.89 -12.41
N GLU A 352 10.30 -19.43 -11.68
CA GLU A 352 8.98 -19.75 -12.21
C GLU A 352 8.28 -18.50 -12.78
N LYS A 353 8.36 -17.36 -12.05
CA LYS A 353 7.86 -16.07 -12.52
C LYS A 353 8.58 -15.56 -13.77
N LEU A 354 9.91 -15.66 -13.81
CA LEU A 354 10.67 -15.25 -15.00
C LEU A 354 10.30 -16.11 -16.22
N LEU A 355 9.97 -17.38 -16.03
CA LEU A 355 9.53 -18.27 -17.11
C LEU A 355 8.10 -17.96 -17.55
N SER A 356 7.20 -17.57 -16.64
CA SER A 356 5.85 -17.11 -17.01
C SER A 356 5.86 -15.74 -17.68
N ASP A 357 6.70 -14.82 -17.21
CA ASP A 357 6.81 -13.44 -17.74
C ASP A 357 7.61 -13.41 -19.05
N ARG A 358 8.49 -14.38 -19.34
CA ARG A 358 9.05 -14.52 -20.70
C ARG A 358 8.00 -14.88 -21.75
N ALA A 359 6.80 -15.30 -21.35
CA ALA A 359 5.64 -15.39 -22.24
C ALA A 359 4.84 -14.07 -22.33
N GLN A 360 5.13 -13.08 -21.47
CA GLN A 360 4.50 -11.75 -21.40
C GLN A 360 5.55 -10.66 -21.07
N THR A 361 6.23 -10.15 -22.09
CA THR A 361 7.38 -9.24 -22.05
C THR A 361 7.24 -8.05 -21.08
N THR A 362 7.99 -8.00 -19.96
CA THR A 362 8.44 -6.74 -19.28
C THR A 362 9.70 -6.92 -18.40
N GLU A 363 10.36 -5.80 -18.08
CA GLU A 363 11.69 -5.57 -17.47
C GLU A 363 11.87 -6.05 -16.01
N ILE A 364 12.15 -7.34 -15.78
CA ILE A 364 12.72 -7.85 -14.50
C ILE A 364 14.23 -8.17 -14.65
N PHE A 365 14.82 -7.84 -15.80
CA PHE A 365 16.06 -8.46 -16.27
C PHE A 365 17.37 -7.99 -15.62
N GLN A 366 17.39 -6.95 -14.78
CA GLN A 366 18.65 -6.41 -14.27
C GLN A 366 19.02 -6.78 -12.82
N GLU A 367 18.07 -7.13 -11.94
CA GLU A 367 18.41 -7.42 -10.51
C GLU A 367 18.67 -8.90 -10.20
N VAL A 368 18.29 -9.85 -11.07
CA VAL A 368 18.45 -11.29 -10.79
C VAL A 368 19.80 -11.84 -11.27
N LEU A 369 20.59 -11.05 -12.02
CA LEU A 369 21.83 -11.49 -12.68
C LEU A 369 23.14 -10.90 -12.13
N THR A 370 23.08 -10.17 -11.01
CA THR A 370 24.24 -9.73 -10.21
C THR A 370 24.07 -10.21 -8.79
#